data_AF-A0A6J5WG12-F1
#
_entry.id   AF-A0A6J5WG12-F1
#
_cell.length_a   1.000
_cell.length_b   1.000
_cell.length_c   1.000
_cell.angle_alpha   90.00
_cell.angle_beta   90.00
_cell.angle_gamma   90.00
#
_symmetry.space_group_name_H-M   'P 1'
#
loop_
_entity.id
_entity.type
_entity.pdbx_description
1 polymer ?
#
loop_
_entity_poly.entity_id
_entity_poly.type
_entity_poly.pdbx_seq_one_letter_code
_entity_poly.pdbx_strand_id
1 'polypeptide(L)'
;MLLARSTVMMLHLYFLQSFSWVKAGIISPRCYFACEVLDGKIFSFGGLGSNSSDPHSWDIYDPCTNSWRFHSDPSIVPEIEDSVVMDGKIYIRCGTSALTSHVYAVVYEPSSGIWQHADADMVAGRQDPAVAVDGTLYVLDQSSGTRLMIWQKESREWIPVGRLSSLLTRPPCQLVAIGKKFYVVGRGLSTVTFDAENAGNMEWVMVSSSIPNLNSDDDVISCKCLSI
;
A
#
# COMPACT_ATOMS: atom_id res chain seq x y z
N MET A 1 7.89 -3.88 10.88
CA MET A 1 6.76 -3.04 11.34
C MET A 1 7.24 -1.61 11.47
N LEU A 2 6.78 -0.72 10.58
CA LEU A 2 7.07 0.72 10.64
C LEU A 2 6.07 1.36 11.62
N LEU A 3 6.52 2.14 12.59
CA LEU A 3 5.65 2.92 13.49
C LEU A 3 6.06 4.40 13.39
N ALA A 4 5.17 5.25 12.89
CA ALA A 4 5.32 6.70 12.94
C ALA A 4 4.38 7.25 14.03
N ARG A 5 4.92 7.92 15.04
CA ARG A 5 4.13 8.72 15.99
C ARG A 5 4.12 10.18 15.55
N SER A 6 2.94 10.81 15.64
CA SER A 6 2.76 12.22 15.32
C SER A 6 3.70 13.09 16.13
N THR A 7 4.21 14.13 15.46
CA THR A 7 5.03 15.24 15.98
C THR A 7 6.56 15.05 15.98
N VAL A 8 7.12 13.84 15.91
CA VAL A 8 8.56 13.66 15.57
C VAL A 8 8.73 12.45 14.66
N MET A 9 8.97 12.71 13.38
CA MET A 9 9.21 11.64 12.42
C MET A 9 10.56 10.98 12.63
N MET A 10 10.51 9.75 13.11
CA MET A 10 11.67 8.89 13.28
C MET A 10 11.36 7.56 12.60
N LEU A 11 12.21 7.16 11.65
CA LEU A 11 12.17 5.80 11.15
C LEU A 11 12.80 4.89 12.21
N HIS A 12 11.99 3.95 12.71
CA HIS A 12 12.46 2.89 13.58
C HIS A 12 12.45 1.57 12.80
N LEU A 13 13.61 0.94 12.71
CA LEU A 13 13.78 -0.37 12.10
C LEU A 13 13.83 -1.41 13.20
N TYR A 14 13.00 -2.44 13.09
CA TYR A 14 13.02 -3.57 14.01
C TYR A 14 13.80 -4.73 13.38
N PHE A 15 14.90 -5.11 14.02
CA PHE A 15 15.70 -6.24 13.61
C PHE A 15 15.23 -7.50 14.34
N LEU A 16 14.70 -8.48 13.61
CA LEU A 16 14.21 -9.73 14.19
C LEU A 16 15.33 -10.56 14.85
N GLN A 17 16.54 -10.50 14.31
CA GLN A 17 17.67 -11.29 14.82
C GLN A 17 18.15 -10.82 16.20
N SER A 18 18.14 -9.50 16.44
CA SER A 18 18.59 -8.89 17.69
C SER A 18 17.44 -8.47 18.61
N PHE A 19 16.19 -8.66 18.17
CA PHE A 19 14.97 -8.20 18.84
C PHE A 19 15.05 -6.73 19.30
N SER A 20 15.72 -5.89 18.52
CA SER A 20 16.04 -4.51 18.89
C SER A 20 15.55 -3.50 17.86
N TRP A 21 15.28 -2.29 18.35
CA TRP A 21 14.96 -1.14 17.51
C TRP A 21 16.22 -0.32 17.26
N VAL A 22 16.44 0.03 15.99
CA VAL A 22 17.48 0.99 15.60
C VAL A 22 16.80 2.20 14.99
N LYS A 23 17.24 3.39 15.39
CA LYS A 23 16.82 4.65 14.79
C LYS A 23 17.62 4.87 13.51
N ALA A 24 16.95 4.85 12.36
CA ALA A 24 17.53 5.32 11.11
C ALA A 24 17.28 6.83 11.00
N GLY A 25 18.34 7.61 10.82
CA GLY A 25 18.22 9.07 10.66
C GLY A 25 17.51 9.40 9.35
N ILE A 26 16.43 10.16 9.36
CA ILE A 26 15.71 10.60 8.15
C ILE A 26 16.35 11.88 7.60
N ILE A 27 16.53 12.00 6.29
CA ILE A 27 17.00 13.24 5.64
C ILE A 27 15.87 14.26 5.51
N SER A 28 14.67 13.82 5.13
CA SER A 28 13.52 14.69 4.88
C SER A 28 12.30 14.24 5.69
N PRO A 29 12.04 14.86 6.86
CA PRO A 29 10.83 14.59 7.64
C PRO A 29 9.56 14.98 6.85
N ARG A 30 8.69 14.01 6.58
CA ARG A 30 7.46 14.05 5.75
C ARG A 30 6.27 13.20 6.28
N CYS A 31 5.08 13.71 6.53
CA CYS A 31 3.91 12.86 6.83
C CYS A 31 3.12 12.52 5.56
N TYR A 32 2.17 11.57 5.63
CA TYR A 32 1.31 11.19 4.49
C TYR A 32 2.10 10.78 3.22
N PHE A 33 3.21 10.07 3.40
CA PHE A 33 4.06 9.58 2.33
C PHE A 33 3.75 8.12 2.00
N ALA A 34 4.02 7.71 0.76
CA ALA A 34 4.06 6.30 0.38
C ALA A 34 5.38 5.67 0.80
N CYS A 35 5.37 4.40 1.21
CA CYS A 35 6.58 3.68 1.57
C CYS A 35 6.57 2.26 0.98
N GLU A 36 7.71 1.85 0.40
CA GLU A 36 7.87 0.53 -0.22
C GLU A 36 9.24 -0.07 0.00
N VAL A 37 9.34 -1.39 -0.14
CA VAL A 37 10.62 -2.11 -0.19
C VAL A 37 10.82 -2.71 -1.57
N LEU A 38 11.95 -2.39 -2.18
CA LEU A 38 12.36 -2.97 -3.47
C LEU A 38 13.88 -3.15 -3.47
N ASP A 39 14.34 -4.30 -3.96
CA ASP A 39 15.76 -4.66 -4.04
C ASP A 39 16.53 -4.42 -2.72
N GLY A 40 15.88 -4.79 -1.61
CA GLY A 40 16.42 -4.68 -0.25
C GLY A 40 16.55 -3.26 0.29
N LYS A 41 15.98 -2.26 -0.40
CA LYS A 41 16.02 -0.84 0.00
C LYS A 41 14.62 -0.35 0.34
N ILE A 42 14.55 0.61 1.25
CA ILE A 42 13.29 1.28 1.61
C ILE A 42 13.18 2.56 0.80
N PHE A 43 12.06 2.74 0.14
CA PHE A 43 11.72 3.96 -0.58
C PHE A 43 10.61 4.69 0.18
N SER A 44 10.72 6.01 0.29
CA SER A 44 9.66 6.87 0.82
C SER A 44 9.36 8.00 -0.16
N PHE A 45 8.13 8.06 -0.68
CA PHE A 45 7.71 8.95 -1.76
C PHE A 45 6.72 10.02 -1.30
N GLY A 46 6.91 11.24 -1.79
CA GLY A 46 6.02 12.38 -1.62
C GLY A 46 5.75 12.72 -0.16
N GLY A 47 4.50 13.09 0.13
CA GLY A 47 4.06 13.50 1.45
C GLY A 47 4.35 14.97 1.78
N LEU A 48 3.92 15.37 2.97
CA LEU A 48 3.99 16.74 3.46
C LEU A 48 5.18 16.89 4.40
N GLY A 49 6.19 17.63 3.95
CA GLY A 49 7.33 18.01 4.78
C GLY A 49 7.46 19.52 4.93
N SER A 50 8.65 19.98 5.29
CA SER A 50 8.92 21.42 5.53
C SER A 50 9.23 22.19 4.24
N ASN A 51 9.65 21.51 3.18
CA ASN A 51 9.98 22.13 1.90
C ASN A 51 8.83 21.95 0.90
N SER A 52 8.64 22.95 0.03
CA SER A 52 7.64 22.88 -1.04
C SER A 52 7.91 21.78 -2.07
N SER A 53 9.15 21.30 -2.16
CA SER A 53 9.56 20.19 -3.04
C SER A 53 9.30 18.81 -2.45
N ASP A 54 9.02 18.70 -1.15
CA ASP A 54 8.88 17.41 -0.47
C ASP A 54 7.81 16.51 -1.12
N PRO A 55 6.64 17.03 -1.55
CA PRO A 55 5.64 16.22 -2.24
C PRO A 55 6.08 15.67 -3.59
N HIS A 56 7.12 16.24 -4.20
CA HIS A 56 7.69 15.84 -5.49
C HIS A 56 9.02 15.07 -5.33
N SER A 57 9.29 14.55 -4.13
CA SER A 57 10.56 13.93 -3.78
C SER A 57 10.41 12.51 -3.26
N TRP A 58 11.49 11.76 -3.26
CA TRP A 58 11.58 10.49 -2.57
C TRP A 58 12.95 10.28 -1.97
N ASP A 59 12.99 9.53 -0.87
CA ASP A 59 14.22 9.12 -0.22
C ASP A 59 14.39 7.61 -0.36
N ILE A 60 15.63 7.17 -0.59
CA ILE A 60 16.01 5.76 -0.64
C ILE A 60 16.94 5.47 0.52
N TYR A 61 16.53 4.58 1.41
CA TYR A 61 17.38 4.04 2.46
C TYR A 61 18.00 2.72 2.00
N ASP A 62 19.33 2.67 2.07
CA ASP A 62 20.11 1.45 1.88
C ASP A 62 20.56 0.92 3.26
N PRO A 63 20.01 -0.22 3.74
CA PRO A 63 20.40 -0.82 5.01
C PRO A 63 21.85 -1.28 5.05
N CYS A 64 22.43 -1.66 3.90
CA CYS A 64 23.81 -2.17 3.82
C CYS A 64 24.84 -1.08 4.09
N THR A 65 24.55 0.15 3.65
CA THR A 65 25.41 1.32 3.90
C THR A 65 24.91 2.22 5.02
N ASN A 66 23.73 1.90 5.58
CA ASN A 66 23.02 2.71 6.57
C ASN A 66 22.93 4.19 6.16
N SER A 67 22.58 4.42 4.89
CA SER A 67 22.57 5.77 4.30
C SER A 67 21.29 6.03 3.54
N TRP A 68 20.87 7.28 3.55
CA TRP A 68 19.76 7.76 2.75
C TRP A 68 20.25 8.55 1.54
N ARG A 69 19.50 8.50 0.45
CA ARG A 69 19.70 9.33 -0.74
C ARG A 69 18.40 10.04 -1.10
N PHE A 70 18.47 11.35 -1.23
CA PHE A 70 17.34 12.20 -1.64
C PHE A 70 17.28 12.29 -3.17
N HIS A 71 16.06 12.21 -3.71
CA HIS A 71 15.75 12.37 -5.11
C HIS A 71 14.49 13.23 -5.28
N SER A 72 14.37 13.90 -6.41
CA SER A 72 13.17 14.70 -6.72
C SER A 72 12.88 14.70 -8.20
N ASP A 73 11.60 14.64 -8.54
CA ASP A 73 11.11 14.67 -9.91
C ASP A 73 9.73 15.34 -9.93
N PRO A 74 9.50 16.38 -10.76
CA PRO A 74 8.21 17.06 -10.85
C PRO A 74 7.06 16.13 -11.33
N SER A 75 7.37 14.97 -11.91
CA SER A 75 6.36 13.96 -12.29
C SER A 75 5.75 13.22 -11.09
N ILE A 76 6.37 13.26 -9.91
CA ILE A 76 5.74 12.80 -8.68
C ILE A 76 4.70 13.85 -8.27
N VAL A 77 3.54 13.39 -7.82
CA VAL A 77 2.42 14.26 -7.46
C VAL A 77 2.15 14.21 -5.96
N PRO A 78 1.64 15.32 -5.37
CA PRO A 78 1.48 15.43 -3.93
C PRO A 78 0.39 14.52 -3.34
N GLU A 79 -0.62 14.17 -4.14
CA GLU A 79 -1.86 13.51 -3.69
C GLU A 79 -1.73 11.98 -3.75
N ILE A 80 -0.79 11.42 -2.98
CA ILE A 80 -0.57 9.98 -2.91
C ILE A 80 -1.68 9.32 -2.08
N GLU A 81 -2.36 8.35 -2.68
CA GLU A 81 -3.41 7.55 -2.04
C GLU A 81 -2.86 6.21 -1.54
N ASP A 82 -2.08 5.53 -2.37
CA ASP A 82 -1.49 4.23 -2.03
C ASP A 82 -0.27 3.92 -2.89
N SER A 83 0.45 2.87 -2.56
CA SER A 83 1.61 2.38 -3.32
C SER A 83 1.67 0.85 -3.30
N VAL A 84 2.24 0.28 -4.37
CA VAL A 84 2.45 -1.16 -4.50
C VAL A 84 3.73 -1.48 -5.28
N VAL A 85 4.42 -2.55 -4.90
CA VAL A 85 5.54 -3.12 -5.66
C VAL A 85 5.06 -4.30 -6.49
N MET A 86 5.28 -4.25 -7.80
CA MET A 86 4.92 -5.33 -8.73
C MET A 86 5.90 -5.35 -9.90
N ASP A 87 6.27 -6.53 -10.38
CA ASP A 87 7.17 -6.73 -11.53
C ASP A 87 8.49 -5.95 -11.45
N GLY A 88 9.05 -5.80 -10.25
CA GLY A 88 10.30 -5.05 -10.02
C GLY A 88 10.16 -3.53 -10.14
N LYS A 89 8.92 -3.02 -10.12
CA LYS A 89 8.62 -1.58 -10.21
C LYS A 89 7.79 -1.12 -9.03
N ILE A 90 7.83 0.18 -8.77
CA ILE A 90 7.04 0.81 -7.71
C ILE A 90 5.93 1.62 -8.37
N TYR A 91 4.69 1.29 -8.07
CA TYR A 91 3.52 2.01 -8.53
C TYR A 91 3.01 2.89 -7.40
N ILE A 92 2.86 4.18 -7.67
CA ILE A 92 2.24 5.14 -6.76
C ILE A 92 0.89 5.52 -7.36
N ARG A 93 -0.19 5.24 -6.64
CA ARG A 93 -1.54 5.68 -7.03
C ARG A 93 -1.83 7.04 -6.43
N CYS A 94 -2.42 7.89 -7.25
CA CYS A 94 -2.62 9.28 -6.94
C CYS A 94 -4.06 9.71 -7.22
N GLY A 95 -4.59 10.54 -6.32
CA GLY A 95 -5.81 11.28 -6.58
C GLY A 95 -5.59 12.35 -7.65
N THR A 96 -6.65 12.73 -8.35
CA THR A 96 -6.63 13.86 -9.30
C THR A 96 -7.18 15.14 -8.68
N SER A 97 -8.13 15.01 -7.75
CA SER A 97 -8.69 16.10 -6.96
C SER A 97 -9.58 15.53 -5.85
N ALA A 98 -9.69 16.23 -4.72
CA ALA A 98 -10.72 15.94 -3.72
C ALA A 98 -12.17 15.98 -4.26
N LEU A 99 -12.39 16.62 -5.42
CA LEU A 99 -13.70 16.79 -6.06
C LEU A 99 -14.00 15.75 -7.14
N THR A 100 -12.99 15.00 -7.62
CA THR A 100 -13.16 14.00 -8.69
C THR A 100 -12.62 12.65 -8.24
N SER A 101 -13.41 11.59 -8.37
CA SER A 101 -13.01 10.22 -8.03
C SER A 101 -12.04 9.59 -9.05
N HIS A 102 -11.35 10.41 -9.85
CA HIS A 102 -10.37 9.92 -10.81
C HIS A 102 -9.04 9.63 -10.11
N VAL A 103 -8.59 8.38 -10.25
CA VAL A 103 -7.29 7.91 -9.76
C VAL A 103 -6.45 7.58 -10.98
N TYR A 104 -5.18 7.95 -10.94
CA TYR A 104 -4.17 7.49 -11.89
C TYR A 104 -2.98 6.93 -11.10
N ALA A 105 -2.04 6.30 -11.78
CA ALA A 105 -0.80 5.88 -11.15
C ALA A 105 0.41 6.31 -11.97
N VAL A 106 1.49 6.56 -11.27
CA VAL A 106 2.83 6.73 -11.83
C VAL A 106 3.67 5.54 -11.39
N VAL A 107 4.50 5.05 -12.29
CA VAL A 107 5.39 3.91 -12.04
C VAL A 107 6.84 4.35 -12.12
N TYR A 108 7.61 3.98 -11.10
CA TYR A 108 9.04 4.13 -11.03
C TYR A 108 9.72 2.85 -11.50
N GLU A 109 10.56 2.98 -12.52
CA GLU A 109 11.42 1.93 -13.05
C GLU A 109 12.84 2.09 -12.47
N PRO A 110 13.26 1.27 -11.49
CA PRO A 110 14.56 1.45 -10.84
C PRO A 110 15.75 1.28 -11.78
N SER A 111 15.58 0.43 -12.81
CA SER A 111 16.65 0.14 -13.78
C SER A 111 17.05 1.36 -14.62
N SER A 112 16.11 2.27 -14.89
CA SER A 112 16.33 3.51 -15.63
C SER A 112 16.28 4.76 -14.76
N GLY A 113 15.68 4.67 -13.57
CA GLY A 113 15.44 5.80 -12.67
C GLY A 113 14.36 6.75 -13.15
N ILE A 114 13.49 6.32 -14.07
CA ILE A 114 12.49 7.15 -14.74
C ILE A 114 11.10 6.89 -14.18
N TRP A 115 10.29 7.95 -14.12
CA TRP A 115 8.86 7.93 -13.85
C TRP A 115 8.05 7.97 -15.14
N GLN A 116 6.98 7.18 -15.21
CA GLN A 116 6.03 7.21 -16.32
C GLN A 116 4.60 6.95 -15.82
N HIS A 117 3.60 7.34 -16.60
CA HIS A 117 2.22 6.97 -16.29
C HIS A 117 2.03 5.46 -16.42
N ALA A 118 1.32 4.89 -15.45
CA ALA A 118 0.85 3.51 -15.55
C ALA A 118 -0.34 3.41 -16.52
N ASP A 119 -0.65 2.18 -16.91
CA ASP A 119 -1.80 1.90 -17.77
C ASP A 119 -3.12 2.36 -17.11
N ALA A 120 -3.92 3.16 -17.81
CA ALA A 120 -5.16 3.70 -17.27
C ALA A 120 -6.17 2.60 -16.89
N ASP A 121 -6.24 1.49 -17.62
CA ASP A 121 -7.20 0.42 -17.34
C ASP A 121 -6.86 -0.30 -16.02
N MET A 122 -5.57 -0.42 -15.72
CA MET A 122 -5.09 -0.99 -14.46
C MET A 122 -5.49 -0.13 -13.26
N VAL A 123 -5.63 1.18 -13.43
CA VAL A 123 -5.94 2.12 -12.34
C VAL A 123 -7.41 2.57 -12.34
N ALA A 124 -8.18 2.16 -13.34
CA ALA A 124 -9.53 2.65 -13.58
C ALA A 124 -10.48 2.40 -12.40
N GLY A 125 -10.95 3.50 -11.79
CA GLY A 125 -12.12 3.52 -10.91
C GLY A 125 -11.94 2.86 -9.55
N ARG A 126 -10.72 2.87 -8.98
CA ARG A 126 -10.44 2.23 -7.68
C ARG A 126 -9.58 3.11 -6.77
N GLN A 127 -10.23 3.78 -5.81
CA GLN A 127 -9.56 4.33 -4.61
C GLN A 127 -9.36 3.26 -3.54
N ASP A 128 -9.94 2.08 -3.73
CA ASP A 128 -9.92 0.98 -2.77
C ASP A 128 -8.50 0.48 -2.48
N PRO A 129 -8.26 -0.09 -1.27
CA PRO A 129 -6.95 -0.64 -0.90
C PRO A 129 -6.47 -1.70 -1.89
N ALA A 130 -5.18 -1.65 -2.22
CA ALA A 130 -4.55 -2.56 -3.17
C ALA A 130 -3.32 -3.25 -2.58
N VAL A 131 -3.06 -4.49 -2.99
CA VAL A 131 -1.81 -5.19 -2.69
C VAL A 131 -1.40 -6.03 -3.90
N ALA A 132 -0.09 -6.26 -4.05
CA ALA A 132 0.43 -7.21 -5.03
C ALA A 132 0.95 -8.47 -4.32
N VAL A 133 0.59 -9.63 -4.85
CA VAL A 133 1.06 -10.94 -4.40
C VAL A 133 1.50 -11.72 -5.63
N ASP A 134 2.72 -12.25 -5.64
CA ASP A 134 3.28 -13.03 -6.75
C ASP A 134 3.13 -12.37 -8.13
N GLY A 135 3.38 -11.05 -8.22
CA GLY A 135 3.28 -10.28 -9.47
C GLY A 135 1.85 -9.98 -9.94
N THR A 136 0.85 -10.33 -9.12
CA THR A 136 -0.58 -10.14 -9.39
C THR A 136 -1.14 -9.05 -8.49
N LEU A 137 -1.85 -8.08 -9.08
CA LEU A 137 -2.47 -6.98 -8.36
C LEU A 137 -3.90 -7.35 -7.90
N TYR A 138 -4.18 -7.11 -6.63
CA TYR A 138 -5.48 -7.30 -6.00
C TYR A 138 -6.00 -5.99 -5.43
N VAL A 139 -7.31 -5.77 -5.56
CA VAL A 139 -8.00 -4.59 -5.01
C VAL A 139 -9.22 -5.05 -4.22
N LEU A 140 -9.48 -4.38 -3.09
CA LEU A 140 -10.65 -4.63 -2.27
C LEU A 140 -11.80 -3.65 -2.61
N ASP A 141 -12.58 -3.94 -3.65
CA ASP A 141 -13.77 -3.14 -4.00
C ASP A 141 -14.77 -3.12 -2.84
N GLN A 142 -15.11 -1.93 -2.34
CA GLN A 142 -16.05 -1.74 -1.23
C GLN A 142 -17.35 -1.04 -1.63
N SER A 143 -17.51 -0.66 -2.91
CA SER A 143 -18.65 0.11 -3.41
C SER A 143 -19.99 -0.61 -3.26
N SER A 144 -19.99 -1.94 -3.42
CA SER A 144 -21.17 -2.81 -3.36
C SER A 144 -20.96 -3.95 -2.36
N GLY A 145 -20.34 -3.62 -1.22
CA GLY A 145 -19.84 -4.57 -0.24
C GLY A 145 -18.40 -5.00 -0.53
N THR A 146 -17.78 -5.76 0.37
CA THR A 146 -16.34 -6.05 0.33
C THR A 146 -16.02 -7.23 -0.60
N ARG A 147 -15.52 -6.93 -1.81
CA ARG A 147 -15.14 -7.91 -2.84
C ARG A 147 -13.65 -7.82 -3.16
N LEU A 148 -13.01 -8.96 -3.34
CA LEU A 148 -11.66 -9.02 -3.87
C LEU A 148 -11.72 -9.07 -5.39
N MET A 149 -10.98 -8.18 -6.03
CA MET A 149 -10.84 -8.09 -7.48
C MET A 149 -9.38 -8.39 -7.85
N ILE A 150 -9.16 -9.05 -8.98
CA ILE A 150 -7.83 -9.33 -9.55
C ILE A 150 -7.67 -8.59 -10.88
N TRP A 151 -6.50 -8.01 -11.10
CA TRP A 151 -6.13 -7.45 -12.40
C TRP A 151 -5.60 -8.54 -13.33
N GLN A 152 -6.29 -8.81 -14.43
CA GLN A 152 -5.80 -9.68 -15.50
C GLN A 152 -5.10 -8.86 -16.57
N LYS A 153 -3.78 -9.04 -16.69
CA LYS A 153 -2.92 -8.23 -17.58
C LYS A 153 -3.22 -8.49 -19.06
N GLU A 154 -3.54 -9.73 -19.41
CA GLU A 154 -3.75 -10.18 -20.79
C GLU A 154 -5.05 -9.61 -21.38
N SER A 155 -6.14 -9.65 -20.62
CA SER A 155 -7.44 -9.14 -21.02
C SER A 155 -7.62 -7.65 -20.72
N ARG A 156 -6.76 -7.07 -19.87
CA ARG A 156 -6.88 -5.70 -19.33
C ARG A 156 -8.19 -5.51 -18.55
N GLU A 157 -8.58 -6.52 -17.78
CA GLU A 157 -9.85 -6.53 -17.05
C GLU A 157 -9.66 -6.79 -15.56
N TRP A 158 -10.54 -6.17 -14.77
CA TRP A 158 -10.71 -6.48 -13.36
C TRP A 158 -11.76 -7.56 -13.18
N ILE A 159 -11.36 -8.72 -12.67
CA ILE A 159 -12.25 -9.85 -12.46
C ILE A 159 -12.58 -10.01 -10.98
N PRO A 160 -13.85 -10.20 -10.59
CA PRO A 160 -14.20 -10.51 -9.21
C PRO A 160 -13.73 -11.92 -8.85
N VAL A 161 -13.02 -12.01 -7.74
CA VAL A 161 -12.46 -13.26 -7.22
C VAL A 161 -13.36 -13.88 -6.17
N GLY A 162 -13.98 -13.05 -5.32
CA GLY A 162 -14.90 -13.49 -4.28
C GLY A 162 -15.39 -12.35 -3.40
N ARG A 163 -16.35 -12.63 -2.52
CA ARG A 163 -16.93 -11.64 -1.60
C ARG A 163 -16.69 -12.03 -0.15
N LEU A 164 -16.30 -11.06 0.69
CA LEU A 164 -16.26 -11.26 2.14
C LEU A 164 -17.64 -11.02 2.76
N SER A 165 -17.93 -11.74 3.83
CA SER A 165 -19.19 -11.59 4.57
C SER A 165 -19.28 -10.19 5.19
N SER A 166 -20.38 -9.49 4.94
CA SER A 166 -20.67 -8.18 5.56
C SER A 166 -20.83 -8.24 7.08
N LEU A 167 -21.01 -9.44 7.65
CA LEU A 167 -21.00 -9.65 9.09
C LEU A 167 -19.60 -9.55 9.68
N LEU A 168 -18.56 -9.79 8.87
CA LEU A 168 -17.15 -9.84 9.29
C LEU A 168 -16.37 -8.61 8.85
N THR A 169 -16.71 -8.01 7.70
CA THR A 169 -16.05 -6.82 7.18
C THR A 169 -16.90 -5.58 7.36
N ARG A 170 -16.32 -4.56 8.00
CA ARG A 170 -16.96 -3.25 8.20
C ARG A 170 -16.15 -2.16 7.46
N PRO A 171 -16.59 -1.71 6.29
CA PRO A 171 -15.97 -0.59 5.59
C PRO A 171 -15.92 0.69 6.44
N PRO A 172 -14.91 1.56 6.22
CA PRO A 172 -13.78 1.37 5.32
C PRO A 172 -12.82 0.29 5.85
N CYS A 173 -12.41 -0.61 4.98
CA CYS A 173 -11.44 -1.64 5.25
C CYS A 173 -10.11 -1.29 4.60
N GLN A 174 -9.02 -1.75 5.20
CA GLN A 174 -7.67 -1.78 4.63
C GLN A 174 -7.30 -3.21 4.24
N LEU A 175 -6.44 -3.37 3.24
CA LEU A 175 -5.95 -4.66 2.76
C LEU A 175 -4.43 -4.75 2.94
N VAL A 176 -3.96 -5.85 3.52
CA VAL A 176 -2.53 -6.16 3.67
C VAL A 176 -2.29 -7.60 3.26
N ALA A 177 -1.17 -7.87 2.59
CA ALA A 177 -0.70 -9.22 2.32
C ALA A 177 0.62 -9.51 3.05
N ILE A 178 0.76 -10.72 3.58
CA ILE A 178 2.01 -11.27 4.11
C ILE A 178 2.22 -12.64 3.47
N GLY A 179 3.20 -12.74 2.57
CA GLY A 179 3.29 -13.88 1.66
C GLY A 179 1.99 -14.00 0.85
N LYS A 180 1.40 -15.20 0.85
CA LYS A 180 0.13 -15.47 0.16
C LYS A 180 -1.13 -15.28 1.02
N LYS A 181 -0.99 -14.74 2.23
CA LYS A 181 -2.11 -14.56 3.15
C LYS A 181 -2.55 -13.10 3.19
N PHE A 182 -3.84 -12.89 2.99
CA PHE A 182 -4.48 -11.58 3.05
C PHE A 182 -5.07 -11.32 4.43
N TYR A 183 -5.01 -10.06 4.82
CA TYR A 183 -5.56 -9.50 6.05
C TYR A 183 -6.38 -8.28 5.68
N VAL A 184 -7.68 -8.34 5.95
CA VAL A 184 -8.62 -7.24 5.77
C VAL A 184 -8.96 -6.70 7.13
N VAL A 185 -8.60 -5.44 7.38
CA VAL A 185 -8.83 -4.77 8.66
C VAL A 185 -9.90 -3.70 8.45
N GLY A 186 -11.10 -3.94 9.00
CA GLY A 186 -12.22 -2.99 8.96
C GLY A 186 -12.32 -2.11 10.20
N ARG A 187 -13.35 -1.26 10.24
CA ARG A 187 -13.71 -0.42 11.39
C ARG A 187 -13.84 -1.26 12.67
N GLY A 188 -13.35 -0.71 13.79
CA GLY A 188 -13.33 -1.40 15.08
C GLY A 188 -12.32 -2.53 15.14
N LEU A 189 -11.30 -2.48 14.27
CA LEU A 189 -10.21 -3.46 14.16
C LEU A 189 -10.68 -4.89 13.85
N SER A 190 -11.89 -5.06 13.29
CA SER A 190 -12.36 -6.35 12.82
C SER A 190 -11.42 -6.85 11.72
N THR A 191 -10.70 -7.93 12.00
CA THR A 191 -9.69 -8.46 11.10
C THR A 191 -10.17 -9.78 10.52
N VAL A 192 -10.19 -9.86 9.19
CA VAL A 192 -10.59 -11.04 8.42
C VAL A 192 -9.39 -11.52 7.63
N THR A 193 -9.10 -12.83 7.67
CA THR A 193 -7.94 -13.38 6.96
C THR A 193 -8.32 -14.54 6.03
N PHE A 194 -7.70 -14.60 4.87
CA PHE A 194 -7.89 -15.66 3.86
C PHE A 194 -6.61 -15.81 3.01
N ASP A 195 -6.47 -16.94 2.31
CA ASP A 195 -5.30 -17.22 1.46
C ASP A 195 -5.58 -16.91 -0.02
N ALA A 196 -4.56 -16.47 -0.75
CA ALA A 196 -4.63 -16.15 -2.18
C ALA A 196 -5.11 -17.33 -3.03
N GLU A 197 -4.66 -18.54 -2.71
CA GLU A 197 -4.99 -19.77 -3.44
C GLU A 197 -6.46 -20.15 -3.27
N ASN A 198 -7.06 -19.78 -2.13
CA ASN A 198 -8.49 -20.00 -1.85
C ASN A 198 -9.38 -18.92 -2.47
N ALA A 199 -8.79 -17.79 -2.89
CA ALA A 199 -9.52 -16.71 -3.52
C ALA A 199 -9.97 -17.12 -4.93
N GLY A 200 -9.12 -17.79 -5.71
CA GLY A 200 -9.34 -18.06 -7.14
C GLY A 200 -10.43 -19.06 -7.54
N ASN A 201 -11.22 -19.61 -6.60
CA ASN A 201 -12.07 -20.77 -6.88
C ASN A 201 -13.58 -20.61 -6.62
N MET A 202 -14.12 -19.43 -6.27
CA MET A 202 -15.54 -19.38 -5.85
C MET A 202 -16.28 -18.08 -6.23
N GLU A 203 -17.38 -18.22 -6.98
CA GLU A 203 -18.45 -17.20 -7.12
C GLU A 203 -19.22 -16.92 -5.81
N TRP A 204 -18.74 -17.41 -4.66
CA TRP A 204 -19.44 -17.40 -3.37
C TRP A 204 -18.66 -16.63 -2.30
N VAL A 205 -19.18 -16.65 -1.06
CA VAL A 205 -18.55 -16.00 0.10
C VAL A 205 -17.20 -16.68 0.40
N MET A 206 -16.11 -15.90 0.46
CA MET A 206 -14.78 -16.42 0.77
C MET A 206 -14.71 -16.93 2.21
N VAL A 207 -14.11 -18.13 2.37
CA VAL A 207 -13.81 -18.68 3.68
C VAL A 207 -12.75 -17.82 4.34
N SER A 208 -13.03 -17.38 5.55
CA SER A 208 -12.13 -16.53 6.31
C SER A 208 -12.23 -16.80 7.80
N SER A 209 -11.14 -16.54 8.51
CA SER A 209 -11.14 -16.49 9.97
C SER A 209 -11.14 -15.04 10.43
N SER A 210 -11.82 -14.76 11.55
CA SER A 210 -11.86 -13.43 12.15
C SER A 210 -11.37 -13.43 13.59
N ILE A 211 -10.74 -12.32 13.99
CA ILE A 211 -10.53 -12.00 15.40
C ILE A 211 -11.67 -11.05 15.81
N PRO A 212 -12.48 -11.38 16.83
CA PRO A 212 -13.63 -10.56 17.20
C PRO A 212 -13.23 -9.17 17.67
N ASN A 213 -14.14 -8.22 17.41
CA ASN A 213 -14.07 -6.80 17.73
C ASN A 213 -13.35 -6.48 19.05
N LEU A 214 -12.39 -5.58 18.97
CA LEU A 214 -12.08 -4.71 20.10
C LEU A 214 -13.17 -3.63 20.09
N ASN A 215 -13.82 -3.35 21.24
CA ASN A 215 -14.79 -2.25 21.35
C ASN A 215 -14.06 -0.90 21.25
N SER A 216 -13.60 -0.57 20.04
CA SER A 216 -12.96 0.69 19.69
C SER A 216 -13.73 1.31 18.51
N ASP A 217 -13.89 2.63 18.56
CA ASP A 217 -14.43 3.45 17.48
C ASP A 217 -13.34 3.94 16.52
N ASP A 218 -12.11 3.41 16.64
CA ASP A 218 -10.98 3.81 15.80
C ASP A 218 -11.18 3.34 14.34
N ASP A 219 -11.02 4.28 13.41
CA ASP A 219 -10.90 4.01 11.98
C ASP A 219 -9.42 3.80 11.60
N VAL A 220 -9.15 2.76 10.82
CA VAL A 220 -7.80 2.47 10.33
C VAL A 220 -7.53 3.26 9.05
N ILE A 221 -6.71 4.31 9.18
CA ILE A 221 -6.40 5.23 8.07
C ILE A 221 -5.45 4.58 7.04
N SER A 222 -4.50 3.77 7.48
CA SER A 222 -3.57 3.05 6.61
C SER A 222 -3.00 1.83 7.33
N CYS A 223 -2.79 0.74 6.59
CA CYS A 223 -2.12 -0.47 7.05
C CYS A 223 -1.19 -0.96 5.95
N LYS A 224 0.08 -1.16 6.27
CA LYS A 224 1.07 -1.68 5.31
C LYS A 224 2.06 -2.60 6.00
N CYS A 225 2.41 -3.70 5.33
CA CYS A 225 3.47 -4.61 5.77
C CYS A 225 4.66 -4.49 4.83
N LEU A 226 5.84 -4.20 5.40
CA LEU A 226 7.09 -4.07 4.66
C LEU A 226 8.16 -4.91 5.37
N SER A 227 8.91 -5.68 4.58
CA SER A 227 10.04 -6.48 5.03
C SER A 227 11.16 -6.40 4.00
N ILE A 228 12.40 -6.35 4.50
CA ILE A 228 13.64 -6.52 3.74
C ILE A 228 14.18 -7.91 4.04
#